data_AF-A0A9P8TXT0-F1
#
_entry.id   AF-A0A9P8TXT0-F1
#
_cell.length_a   1.000
_cell.length_b   1.000
_cell.length_c   1.000
_cell.angle_alpha   90.00
_cell.angle_beta   90.00
_cell.angle_gamma   90.00
#
_symmetry.space_group_name_H-M   'P 1'
#
loop_
_entity.id
_entity.type
_entity.pdbx_description
1 polymer ?
#
loop_
_entity_poly.entity_id
_entity_poly.type
_entity_poly.pdbx_seq_one_letter_code
_entity_poly.pdbx_strand_id
1 'polypeptide(L)'
;MFVKSSVSAGLLVAVANFAAGVSASPVLLKREMAAVGSKLLLTPAPSAPTSGSSMALTSQDSFIWTHEDQGIFANLTLKASNSFRLLNALHFQGAVESVDCTTEDITMKFASASDLRAAQAAWTWVNQAASNTIIYVAEGDACAGDSGRQPFSVESITYDAAANTALMAAAKARWRDFAEDASIHIAGTAAAAASGNGARAVSKDVSIDVSHDFSGPIYSTTVGGVDLGVSCSDCKTRGSLNADITLSLSDGFEASITTQNDFGATVEVSLTAGGSISSPISTSIPIASVALPGFSIAGVVDIGPQLTVVADATISSFSASATASVGAQASLPDGSGIVLGQSANIHPTISPVGLGVSGSVSAGAKVVPLITLDLAATFLGEGLVAGLVLQAPVLSATFDGAASTGGVSACGSSGTAQVSVEVDVGVELDAFGGFGSGSDQPNKVTVFSESETLYKACLSV
;
A
#
# COMPACT_ATOMS: atom_id res chain seq x y z
N MET A 1 -18.24 -3.23 -4.06
CA MET A 1 -18.71 -4.30 -3.14
C MET A 1 -18.11 -5.62 -3.61
N PHE A 2 -16.97 -6.05 -3.03
CA PHE A 2 -16.23 -7.23 -3.49
C PHE A 2 -16.63 -8.46 -2.66
N VAL A 3 -17.31 -9.41 -3.28
CA VAL A 3 -17.80 -10.64 -2.62
C VAL A 3 -16.70 -11.70 -2.65
N LYS A 4 -16.52 -12.42 -1.52
CA LYS A 4 -15.64 -13.60 -1.40
C LYS A 4 -15.91 -14.60 -2.55
N SER A 5 -14.95 -14.77 -3.45
CA SER A 5 -14.93 -15.91 -4.36
C SER A 5 -14.07 -17.02 -3.75
N SER A 6 -14.69 -18.16 -3.45
CA SER A 6 -14.05 -19.35 -2.92
C SER A 6 -13.52 -20.21 -4.07
N VAL A 7 -12.19 -20.26 -4.25
CA VAL A 7 -11.56 -21.27 -5.12
C VAL A 7 -10.49 -22.04 -4.35
N SER A 8 -10.65 -23.37 -4.41
CA SER A 8 -9.90 -24.40 -3.69
C SER A 8 -8.42 -24.44 -4.03
N ALA A 9 -7.64 -24.78 -3.00
CA ALA A 9 -6.27 -25.23 -3.09
C ALA A 9 -6.14 -26.55 -3.85
N GLY A 10 -5.13 -26.65 -4.73
CA GLY A 10 -4.78 -27.85 -5.48
C GLY A 10 -3.26 -27.94 -5.73
N LEU A 11 -2.58 -28.57 -4.77
CA LEU A 11 -1.38 -29.43 -4.82
C LEU A 11 -0.33 -29.31 -5.96
N LEU A 12 0.91 -28.99 -5.55
CA LEU A 12 2.26 -29.44 -5.97
C LEU A 12 2.43 -30.38 -7.19
N VAL A 13 3.50 -30.15 -7.98
CA VAL A 13 4.72 -30.99 -8.07
C VAL A 13 5.80 -30.34 -8.94
N ALA A 14 7.05 -30.48 -8.49
CA ALA A 14 8.30 -30.00 -9.07
C ALA A 14 8.74 -30.74 -10.34
N VAL A 15 9.49 -30.06 -11.22
CA VAL A 15 10.57 -30.68 -12.01
C VAL A 15 11.73 -29.70 -12.12
N ALA A 16 12.91 -30.13 -11.66
CA ALA A 16 14.18 -29.46 -11.81
C ALA A 16 15.03 -30.15 -12.89
N ASN A 17 15.90 -29.33 -13.51
CA ASN A 17 17.14 -29.64 -14.22
C ASN A 17 17.07 -30.23 -15.65
N PHE A 18 17.57 -29.44 -16.62
CA PHE A 18 18.70 -29.83 -17.47
C PHE A 18 19.52 -28.60 -17.89
N ALA A 19 20.84 -28.78 -17.94
CA ALA A 19 21.87 -27.75 -17.95
C ALA A 19 22.39 -27.40 -19.36
N ALA A 20 23.16 -26.30 -19.38
CA ALA A 20 24.27 -25.97 -20.28
C ALA A 20 23.94 -25.30 -21.62
N GLY A 21 24.00 -23.96 -21.60
CA GLY A 21 24.31 -23.11 -22.74
C GLY A 21 24.89 -21.81 -22.21
N VAL A 22 26.17 -21.56 -22.46
CA VAL A 22 26.90 -20.35 -22.04
C VAL A 22 26.22 -19.13 -22.66
N SER A 23 25.55 -18.33 -21.83
CA SER A 23 25.10 -16.97 -22.17
C SER A 23 25.29 -16.15 -20.91
N ALA A 24 26.03 -15.05 -21.02
CA ALA A 24 26.31 -14.16 -19.91
C ALA A 24 25.01 -13.77 -19.22
N SER A 25 24.89 -14.09 -17.93
CA SER A 25 23.78 -13.60 -17.10
C SER A 25 23.74 -12.08 -17.19
N PRO A 26 22.59 -11.46 -17.51
CA PRO A 26 22.48 -10.02 -17.41
C PRO A 26 22.78 -9.64 -15.96
N VAL A 27 23.80 -8.80 -15.78
CA VAL A 27 24.10 -8.20 -14.48
C VAL A 27 22.95 -7.24 -14.21
N LEU A 28 21.89 -7.71 -13.54
CA LEU A 28 21.02 -6.83 -12.79
C LEU A 28 21.94 -6.10 -11.81
N LEU A 29 22.25 -4.83 -12.10
CA LEU A 29 22.71 -3.91 -11.07
C LEU A 29 21.60 -3.93 -10.03
N LYS A 30 21.83 -4.73 -9.00
CA LYS A 30 20.93 -4.94 -7.88
C LYS A 30 20.89 -3.58 -7.17
N ARG A 31 19.99 -2.69 -7.61
CA ARG A 31 19.62 -1.52 -6.83
C ARG A 31 19.21 -2.12 -5.49
N GLU A 32 19.91 -1.73 -4.43
CA GLU A 32 19.45 -1.99 -3.07
C GLU A 32 17.96 -1.64 -3.07
N MET A 33 17.11 -2.63 -2.76
CA MET A 33 15.68 -2.40 -2.66
C MET A 33 15.51 -1.17 -1.78
N ALA A 34 14.79 -0.17 -2.29
CA ALA A 34 14.53 1.06 -1.58
C ALA A 34 14.13 0.73 -0.14
N ALA A 35 14.65 1.52 0.80
CA ALA A 35 14.43 1.37 2.24
C ALA A 35 12.97 0.98 2.51
N VAL A 36 12.77 -0.03 3.37
CA VAL A 36 11.44 -0.40 3.88
C VAL A 36 10.79 0.89 4.34
N GLY A 37 9.71 1.31 3.67
CA GLY A 37 8.98 2.52 4.04
C GLY A 37 8.72 2.47 5.54
N SER A 38 9.14 3.51 6.27
CA SER A 38 8.99 3.55 7.71
C SER A 38 7.51 3.43 8.05
N LYS A 39 7.12 2.31 8.66
CA LYS A 39 5.75 2.10 9.11
C LYS A 39 5.52 2.91 10.37
N LEU A 40 4.47 3.72 10.34
CA LEU A 40 4.01 4.44 11.50
C LEU A 40 3.33 3.46 12.46
N LEU A 41 3.87 3.32 13.66
CA LEU A 41 3.26 2.50 14.71
C LEU A 41 2.23 3.32 15.47
N LEU A 42 0.95 2.94 15.39
CA LEU A 42 -0.09 3.58 16.19
C LEU A 42 -0.13 2.92 17.57
N THR A 43 -0.23 3.74 18.61
CA THR A 43 -0.28 3.30 20.00
C THR A 43 -1.68 3.47 20.58
N PRO A 44 -2.08 2.69 21.61
CA PRO A 44 -3.39 2.84 22.23
C PRO A 44 -3.65 4.30 22.65
N ALA A 45 -4.81 4.82 22.30
CA ALA A 45 -5.20 6.16 22.73
C ALA A 45 -5.40 6.17 24.25
N PRO A 46 -4.94 7.23 24.96
CA PRO A 46 -5.20 7.37 26.38
C PRO A 46 -6.70 7.46 26.64
N SER A 47 -7.19 6.76 27.66
CA SER A 47 -8.59 6.86 28.08
C SER A 47 -8.91 8.28 28.55
N ALA A 48 -9.96 8.89 28.00
CA ALA A 48 -10.54 10.08 28.60
C ALA A 48 -11.00 9.74 30.03
N PRO A 49 -10.84 10.64 31.03
CA PRO A 49 -11.32 10.39 32.38
C PRO A 49 -12.86 10.31 32.35
N THR A 50 -13.40 9.10 32.28
CA THR A 50 -14.83 8.87 32.39
C THR A 50 -15.23 8.90 33.87
N SER A 51 -16.34 9.57 34.17
CA SER A 51 -16.86 9.77 35.53
C SER A 51 -17.42 8.50 36.20
N GLY A 52 -17.00 7.31 35.77
CA GLY A 52 -17.44 6.02 36.29
C GLY A 52 -16.63 4.86 35.73
N SER A 53 -16.20 3.95 36.61
CA SER A 53 -15.63 2.66 36.26
C SER A 53 -16.76 1.69 35.91
N SER A 54 -16.74 1.11 34.71
CA SER A 54 -17.66 0.05 34.28
C SER A 54 -16.94 -1.29 34.20
N MET A 55 -17.33 -2.22 35.06
CA MET A 55 -16.84 -3.61 35.04
C MET A 55 -17.74 -4.54 34.21
N ALA A 56 -18.67 -3.97 33.43
CA ALA A 56 -19.64 -4.74 32.68
C ALA A 56 -18.97 -5.56 31.57
N LEU A 57 -19.40 -6.82 31.46
CA LEU A 57 -19.05 -7.69 30.35
C LEU A 57 -19.89 -7.31 29.13
N THR A 58 -19.25 -7.03 27.99
CA THR A 58 -19.93 -6.63 26.76
C THR A 58 -19.78 -7.68 25.66
N SER A 59 -20.66 -7.68 24.67
CA SER A 59 -20.51 -8.48 23.44
C SER A 59 -19.85 -7.70 22.31
N GLN A 60 -19.70 -6.39 22.47
CA GLN A 60 -19.10 -5.49 21.49
C GLN A 60 -18.36 -4.38 22.24
N ASP A 61 -17.21 -3.97 21.71
CA ASP A 61 -16.45 -2.85 22.24
C ASP A 61 -15.65 -2.15 21.12
N SER A 62 -15.19 -0.93 21.42
CA SER A 62 -14.37 -0.12 20.53
C SER A 62 -12.99 0.16 21.13
N PHE A 63 -11.96 -0.01 20.32
CA PHE A 63 -10.56 0.15 20.70
C PHE A 63 -9.93 1.21 19.79
N ILE A 64 -9.42 2.27 20.41
CA ILE A 64 -8.84 3.41 19.67
C ILE A 64 -7.32 3.40 19.78
N TRP A 65 -6.62 3.58 18.67
CA TRP A 65 -5.19 3.86 18.60
C TRP A 65 -4.96 5.21 17.93
N THR A 66 -3.87 5.89 18.27
CA THR A 66 -3.49 7.18 17.70
C THR A 66 -2.00 7.25 17.38
N HIS A 67 -1.65 8.17 16.50
CA HIS A 67 -0.29 8.69 16.40
C HIS A 67 -0.36 10.22 16.45
N GLU A 68 -0.18 10.79 17.64
CA GLU A 68 -0.50 12.20 17.93
C GLU A 68 0.22 13.19 17.01
N ASP A 69 1.51 12.97 16.73
CA ASP A 69 2.31 13.88 15.89
C ASP A 69 1.76 13.99 14.46
N GLN A 70 1.35 12.84 13.91
CA GLN A 70 0.79 12.72 12.56
C GLN A 70 -0.72 12.97 12.55
N GLY A 71 -1.35 13.08 13.72
CA GLY A 71 -2.79 13.30 13.85
C GLY A 71 -3.63 12.17 13.29
N ILE A 72 -3.14 10.93 13.31
CA ILE A 72 -3.87 9.77 12.80
C ILE A 72 -4.58 9.08 13.97
N PHE A 73 -5.81 8.62 13.75
CA PHE A 73 -6.48 7.70 14.68
C PHE A 73 -7.05 6.50 13.94
N ALA A 74 -7.16 5.41 14.67
CA ALA A 74 -7.79 4.18 14.21
C ALA A 74 -8.78 3.71 15.27
N ASN A 75 -10.00 3.43 14.86
CA ASN A 75 -11.05 2.91 15.71
C ASN A 75 -11.46 1.50 15.25
N LEU A 76 -11.06 0.49 16.02
CA LEU A 76 -11.53 -0.88 15.86
C LEU A 76 -12.83 -1.06 16.61
N THR A 77 -13.90 -1.44 15.94
CA THR A 77 -15.11 -1.97 16.57
C THR A 77 -15.12 -3.48 16.41
N LEU A 78 -15.20 -4.20 17.52
CA LEU A 78 -15.16 -5.66 17.53
C LEU A 78 -16.43 -6.20 18.19
N LYS A 79 -17.06 -7.17 17.51
CA LYS A 79 -18.15 -7.97 18.05
C LYS A 79 -17.63 -9.37 18.38
N ALA A 80 -17.74 -9.75 19.65
CA ALA A 80 -17.30 -11.05 20.12
C ALA A 80 -18.33 -12.14 19.76
N SER A 81 -17.85 -13.34 19.43
CA SER A 81 -18.74 -14.50 19.23
C SER A 81 -19.49 -14.86 20.52
N ASN A 82 -20.64 -15.53 20.39
CA ASN A 82 -21.57 -15.77 21.50
C ASN A 82 -20.96 -16.42 22.77
N SER A 83 -19.91 -17.24 22.62
CA SER A 83 -19.17 -17.89 23.73
C SER A 83 -18.22 -16.96 24.48
N PHE A 84 -18.03 -15.74 23.99
CA PHE A 84 -17.09 -14.76 24.54
C PHE A 84 -17.79 -13.52 25.06
N ARG A 85 -17.21 -12.89 26.07
CA ARG A 85 -17.56 -11.52 26.50
C ARG A 85 -16.31 -10.69 26.67
N LEU A 86 -16.34 -9.43 26.25
CA LEU A 86 -15.22 -8.52 26.34
C LEU A 86 -15.17 -7.86 27.71
N LEU A 87 -13.97 -7.72 28.24
CA LEU A 87 -13.64 -6.97 29.45
C LEU A 87 -12.45 -6.06 29.14
N ASN A 88 -12.74 -4.79 28.89
CA ASN A 88 -11.73 -3.81 28.51
C ASN A 88 -11.16 -3.09 29.74
N ALA A 89 -9.86 -3.21 29.99
CA ALA A 89 -9.21 -2.63 31.15
C ALA A 89 -9.45 -1.11 31.25
N LEU A 90 -9.54 -0.39 30.12
CA LEU A 90 -9.78 1.07 30.09
C LEU A 90 -11.07 1.47 30.81
N HIS A 91 -12.09 0.63 30.79
CA HIS A 91 -13.40 0.97 31.36
C HIS A 91 -13.40 0.97 32.89
N PHE A 92 -12.42 0.35 33.55
CA PHE A 92 -12.41 0.20 35.00
C PHE A 92 -11.04 0.42 35.65
N GLN A 93 -10.12 1.10 34.96
CA GLN A 93 -8.77 1.39 35.48
C GLN A 93 -8.80 2.04 36.86
N GLY A 94 -9.76 2.95 37.12
CA GLY A 94 -9.89 3.62 38.42
C GLY A 94 -10.28 2.70 39.59
N ALA A 95 -10.72 1.47 39.31
CA ALA A 95 -11.08 0.47 40.32
C ALA A 95 -9.96 -0.55 40.60
N VAL A 96 -8.87 -0.53 39.82
CA VAL A 96 -7.76 -1.48 39.88
C VAL A 96 -6.51 -0.77 40.40
N GLU A 97 -5.89 -1.34 41.42
CA GLU A 97 -4.62 -0.85 41.97
C GLU A 97 -3.43 -1.33 41.14
N SER A 98 -3.43 -2.62 40.76
CA SER A 98 -2.36 -3.20 39.94
C SER A 98 -2.83 -4.45 39.19
N VAL A 99 -2.15 -4.75 38.09
CA VAL A 99 -2.30 -6.00 37.33
C VAL A 99 -0.92 -6.62 37.16
N ASP A 100 -0.82 -7.91 37.47
CA ASP A 100 0.39 -8.73 37.29
C ASP A 100 0.14 -9.79 36.22
N CYS A 101 0.94 -9.74 35.16
CA CYS A 101 0.94 -10.65 34.01
C CYS A 101 2.27 -11.41 33.88
N THR A 102 3.10 -11.44 34.93
CA THR A 102 4.40 -12.12 34.91
C THR A 102 4.30 -13.64 35.06
N THR A 103 3.18 -14.12 35.60
CA THR A 103 2.82 -15.54 35.71
C THR A 103 2.03 -16.03 34.50
N GLU A 104 1.78 -17.35 34.41
CA GLU A 104 0.88 -17.90 33.38
C GLU A 104 -0.54 -17.32 33.50
N ASP A 105 -1.00 -17.09 34.73
CA ASP A 105 -2.28 -16.45 35.05
C ASP A 105 -2.15 -14.93 35.25
N ILE A 106 -3.28 -14.22 35.20
CA ILE A 106 -3.34 -12.77 35.48
C ILE A 106 -3.86 -12.55 36.90
N THR A 107 -3.09 -11.82 37.70
CA THR A 107 -3.52 -11.38 39.03
C THR A 107 -3.90 -9.91 39.01
N MET A 108 -5.13 -9.59 39.38
CA MET A 108 -5.64 -8.22 39.48
C MET A 108 -5.90 -7.85 40.93
N LYS A 109 -5.32 -6.74 41.38
CA LYS A 109 -5.56 -6.17 42.70
C LYS A 109 -6.50 -4.97 42.59
N PHE A 110 -7.54 -4.96 43.40
CA PHE A 110 -8.54 -3.88 43.40
C PHE A 110 -8.21 -2.81 44.42
N ALA A 111 -8.56 -1.56 44.09
CA ALA A 111 -8.34 -0.42 44.97
C ALA A 111 -9.17 -0.49 46.28
N SER A 112 -10.30 -1.20 46.26
CA SER A 112 -11.15 -1.39 47.43
C SER A 112 -11.91 -2.72 47.44
N ALA A 113 -12.37 -3.14 48.62
CA ALA A 113 -13.26 -4.30 48.76
C ALA A 113 -14.64 -4.10 48.12
N SER A 114 -15.07 -2.85 47.88
CA SER A 114 -16.26 -2.56 47.07
C SER A 114 -16.03 -2.87 45.61
N ASP A 115 -14.87 -2.51 45.07
CA ASP A 115 -14.50 -2.75 43.68
C ASP A 115 -14.37 -4.25 43.39
N LEU A 116 -13.71 -5.00 44.27
CA LEU A 116 -13.64 -6.47 44.17
C LEU A 116 -15.04 -7.10 44.14
N ARG A 117 -15.96 -6.66 45.02
CA ARG A 117 -17.33 -7.19 45.04
C ARG A 117 -18.13 -6.84 43.79
N ALA A 118 -17.94 -5.63 43.25
CA ALA A 118 -18.55 -5.23 41.99
C ALA A 118 -18.04 -6.10 40.83
N ALA A 119 -16.73 -6.36 40.78
CA ALA A 119 -16.12 -7.24 39.79
C ALA A 119 -16.62 -8.68 39.91
N GLN A 120 -16.68 -9.22 41.13
CA GLN A 120 -17.21 -10.56 41.39
C GLN A 120 -18.64 -10.71 40.89
N ALA A 121 -19.51 -9.73 41.17
CA ALA A 121 -20.89 -9.73 40.69
C ALA A 121 -20.97 -9.65 39.16
N ALA A 122 -20.19 -8.75 38.54
CA ALA A 122 -20.21 -8.54 37.09
C ALA A 122 -19.64 -9.72 36.30
N TRP A 123 -18.61 -10.40 36.83
CA TRP A 123 -17.86 -11.43 36.11
C TRP A 123 -18.25 -12.86 36.46
N THR A 124 -19.26 -13.05 37.32
CA THR A 124 -19.74 -14.38 37.72
C THR A 124 -20.06 -15.28 36.51
N TRP A 125 -20.48 -14.69 35.38
CA TRP A 125 -20.82 -15.40 34.14
C TRP A 125 -19.73 -16.39 33.68
N VAL A 126 -18.45 -16.05 33.78
CA VAL A 126 -17.35 -16.92 33.30
C VAL A 126 -17.30 -18.26 34.04
N ASN A 127 -17.60 -18.24 35.34
CA ASN A 127 -17.58 -19.45 36.16
C ASN A 127 -18.87 -20.29 36.08
N GLN A 128 -19.90 -19.83 35.34
CA GLN A 128 -21.19 -20.53 35.26
C GLN A 128 -21.17 -21.74 34.31
N ALA A 129 -20.30 -21.74 33.30
CA ALA A 129 -20.14 -22.85 32.37
C ALA A 129 -18.71 -22.89 31.82
N ALA A 130 -18.15 -24.08 31.61
CA ALA A 130 -16.79 -24.26 31.06
C ALA A 130 -16.60 -23.69 29.64
N SER A 131 -17.70 -23.42 28.93
CA SER A 131 -17.67 -22.79 27.60
C SER A 131 -17.70 -21.26 27.63
N ASN A 132 -17.90 -20.65 28.81
CA ASN A 132 -17.95 -19.20 28.95
C ASN A 132 -16.52 -18.67 29.10
N THR A 133 -16.11 -17.78 28.21
CA THR A 133 -14.76 -17.21 28.25
C THR A 133 -14.85 -15.69 28.23
N ILE A 134 -14.17 -15.03 29.17
CA ILE A 134 -13.98 -13.58 29.12
C ILE A 134 -12.75 -13.30 28.26
N ILE A 135 -12.83 -12.33 27.36
CA ILE A 135 -11.67 -11.76 26.69
C ILE A 135 -11.28 -10.49 27.43
N TYR A 136 -10.29 -10.61 28.30
CA TYR A 136 -9.71 -9.47 29.00
C TYR A 136 -8.70 -8.78 28.08
N VAL A 137 -8.96 -7.53 27.70
CA VAL A 137 -8.01 -6.73 26.91
C VAL A 137 -7.19 -5.89 27.87
N ALA A 138 -5.94 -6.33 28.07
CA ALA A 138 -4.99 -5.64 28.92
C ALA A 138 -4.37 -4.44 28.17
N GLU A 139 -4.04 -3.40 28.93
CA GLU A 139 -3.38 -2.19 28.44
C GLU A 139 -1.98 -2.06 29.04
N GLY A 140 -1.10 -1.37 28.31
CA GLY A 140 0.20 -0.95 28.80
C GLY A 140 1.26 -2.07 28.83
N ASP A 141 2.51 -1.64 28.96
CA ASP A 141 3.68 -2.48 28.70
C ASP A 141 3.78 -3.71 29.60
N ALA A 142 3.26 -3.64 30.84
CA ALA A 142 3.35 -4.71 31.82
C ALA A 142 2.68 -6.02 31.35
N CYS A 143 1.59 -5.92 30.60
CA CYS A 143 0.82 -7.07 30.11
C CYS A 143 0.83 -7.18 28.59
N ALA A 144 0.97 -6.05 27.88
CA ALA A 144 0.89 -6.00 26.42
C ALA A 144 2.24 -5.78 25.72
N GLY A 145 3.29 -5.38 26.44
CA GLY A 145 4.58 -4.99 25.85
C GLY A 145 4.41 -3.96 24.73
N ASP A 146 5.25 -4.08 23.69
CA ASP A 146 5.29 -3.15 22.55
C ASP A 146 3.99 -3.06 21.74
N SER A 147 3.05 -4.00 21.92
CA SER A 147 1.74 -3.95 21.27
C SER A 147 0.80 -2.90 21.88
N GLY A 148 1.06 -2.48 23.12
CA GLY A 148 0.23 -1.59 23.92
C GLY A 148 -1.12 -2.20 24.36
N ARG A 149 -1.68 -3.14 23.59
CA ARG A 149 -2.90 -3.91 23.92
C ARG A 149 -2.76 -5.39 23.60
N GLN A 150 -3.09 -6.24 24.58
CA GLN A 150 -3.06 -7.69 24.45
C GLN A 150 -4.36 -8.31 24.98
N PRO A 151 -5.14 -9.02 24.13
CA PRO A 151 -6.27 -9.80 24.61
C PRO A 151 -5.81 -11.10 25.28
N PHE A 152 -6.48 -11.48 26.35
CA PHE A 152 -6.31 -12.74 27.07
C PHE A 152 -7.66 -13.45 27.18
N SER A 153 -7.69 -14.74 26.88
CA SER A 153 -8.84 -15.60 27.15
C SER A 153 -8.80 -16.05 28.60
N VAL A 154 -9.80 -15.64 29.37
CA VAL A 154 -9.99 -15.97 30.79
C VAL A 154 -11.09 -17.01 30.90
N GLU A 155 -10.72 -18.20 31.36
CA GLU A 155 -11.63 -19.36 31.45
C GLU A 155 -12.26 -19.50 32.84
N SER A 156 -11.60 -18.97 33.88
CA SER A 156 -12.15 -18.95 35.22
C SER A 156 -11.52 -17.84 36.06
N ILE A 157 -12.23 -17.43 37.11
CA ILE A 157 -11.75 -16.41 38.05
C ILE A 157 -11.95 -16.90 39.48
N THR A 158 -10.89 -16.83 40.27
CA THR A 158 -10.93 -17.04 41.72
C THR A 158 -10.67 -15.73 42.45
N TYR A 159 -11.28 -15.53 43.61
CA TYR A 159 -11.26 -14.27 44.34
C TYR A 159 -10.72 -14.46 45.75
N ASP A 160 -9.83 -13.58 46.19
CA ASP A 160 -9.35 -13.48 47.56
C ASP A 160 -9.78 -12.13 48.16
N ALA A 161 -10.81 -12.19 49.00
CA ALA A 161 -11.36 -11.01 49.67
C ALA A 161 -10.42 -10.42 50.74
N ALA A 162 -9.49 -11.19 51.29
CA ALA A 162 -8.52 -10.70 52.27
C ALA A 162 -7.41 -9.91 51.57
N ALA A 163 -6.97 -10.38 50.39
CA ALA A 163 -5.97 -9.71 49.58
C ALA A 163 -6.53 -8.61 48.65
N ASN A 164 -7.86 -8.52 48.51
CA ASN A 164 -8.54 -7.71 47.49
C ASN A 164 -8.10 -8.06 46.06
N THR A 165 -7.93 -9.35 45.76
CA THR A 165 -7.43 -9.80 44.45
C THR A 165 -8.40 -10.72 43.72
N ALA A 166 -8.33 -10.70 42.39
CA ALA A 166 -8.86 -11.72 41.50
C ALA A 166 -7.71 -12.39 40.76
N LEU A 167 -7.66 -13.72 40.80
CA LEU A 167 -6.76 -14.54 40.00
C LEU A 167 -7.54 -15.10 38.82
N MET A 168 -7.13 -14.71 37.62
CA MET A 168 -7.77 -15.07 36.36
C MET A 168 -6.93 -16.13 35.65
N ALA A 169 -7.50 -17.32 35.45
CA ALA A 169 -6.90 -18.37 34.66
C ALA A 169 -6.94 -17.96 33.19
N ALA A 170 -5.80 -17.52 32.66
CA ALA A 170 -5.74 -16.73 31.44
C ALA A 170 -4.68 -17.24 30.45
N ALA A 171 -4.95 -17.13 29.16
CA ALA A 171 -3.98 -17.39 28.10
C ALA A 171 -4.00 -16.25 27.08
N LYS A 172 -2.87 -15.96 26.42
CA LYS A 172 -2.83 -14.97 25.34
C LYS A 172 -3.77 -15.41 24.21
N ALA A 173 -4.64 -14.50 23.80
CA ALA A 173 -5.53 -14.69 22.66
C ALA A 173 -5.04 -13.86 21.46
N ARG A 174 -5.48 -14.23 20.26
CA ARG A 174 -5.38 -13.35 19.08
C ARG A 174 -6.73 -12.72 18.84
N TRP A 175 -6.72 -11.46 18.41
CA TRP A 175 -7.94 -10.69 18.12
C TRP A 175 -8.95 -11.43 17.23
N ARG A 176 -8.46 -12.19 16.24
CA ARG A 176 -9.31 -12.96 15.34
C ARG A 176 -9.99 -14.16 15.98
N ASP A 177 -9.39 -14.78 17.00
CA ASP A 177 -9.86 -16.06 17.53
C ASP A 177 -11.22 -15.97 18.22
N PHE A 178 -11.62 -14.78 18.66
CA PHE A 178 -12.89 -14.53 19.36
C PHE A 178 -13.82 -13.56 18.62
N ALA A 179 -13.37 -12.90 17.56
CA ALA A 179 -14.17 -11.97 16.79
C ALA A 179 -15.20 -12.72 15.91
N GLU A 180 -16.48 -12.45 16.14
CA GLU A 180 -17.56 -12.81 15.19
C GLU A 180 -17.51 -11.88 13.99
N ASP A 181 -17.36 -10.60 14.28
CA ASP A 181 -17.21 -9.54 13.29
C ASP A 181 -16.27 -8.46 13.84
N ALA A 182 -15.61 -7.76 12.95
CA ALA A 182 -14.75 -6.64 13.30
C ALA A 182 -14.67 -5.66 12.14
N SER A 183 -14.66 -4.38 12.47
CA SER A 183 -14.36 -3.31 11.52
C SER A 183 -13.35 -2.35 12.12
N ILE A 184 -12.43 -1.85 11.30
CA ILE A 184 -11.50 -0.80 11.68
C ILE A 184 -11.61 0.37 10.72
N HIS A 185 -11.81 1.56 11.27
CA HIS A 185 -11.78 2.82 10.55
C HIS A 185 -10.49 3.56 10.89
N ILE A 186 -9.73 3.95 9.87
CA ILE A 186 -8.47 4.68 10.01
C ILE A 186 -8.61 5.98 9.24
N ALA A 187 -8.49 7.08 9.97
CA ALA A 187 -8.66 8.41 9.43
C ALA A 187 -7.81 9.44 10.19
N GLY A 188 -7.75 10.62 9.60
CA GLY A 188 -7.10 11.76 10.19
C GLY A 188 -7.98 12.39 11.27
N THR A 189 -7.38 12.84 12.37
CA THR A 189 -8.10 13.50 13.46
C THR A 189 -8.48 14.91 13.03
N ALA A 190 -9.76 15.26 13.22
CA ALA A 190 -10.07 16.65 13.55
C ALA A 190 -9.41 16.92 14.90
N ALA A 191 -8.39 17.79 14.94
CA ALA A 191 -7.80 18.20 16.21
C ALA A 191 -8.95 18.66 17.12
N ALA A 192 -9.17 17.94 18.23
CA ALA A 192 -10.13 18.38 19.24
C ALA A 192 -9.74 19.80 19.61
N ALA A 193 -10.63 20.76 19.32
CA ALA A 193 -10.40 22.16 19.62
C ALA A 193 -9.98 22.27 21.08
N ALA A 194 -8.71 22.59 21.31
CA ALA A 194 -8.24 22.97 22.62
C ALA A 194 -9.17 24.09 23.09
N SER A 195 -9.89 23.84 24.19
CA SER A 195 -10.76 24.80 24.84
C SER A 195 -9.94 26.03 25.24
N GLY A 196 -9.86 27.01 24.35
CA GLY A 196 -9.12 28.24 24.53
C GLY A 196 -9.08 29.03 23.22
N ASN A 197 -9.83 30.12 23.16
CA ASN A 197 -10.00 31.02 22.01
C ASN A 197 -8.77 31.13 21.09
N GLY A 198 -8.90 30.65 19.84
CA GLY A 198 -8.11 31.14 18.71
C GLY A 198 -7.32 30.13 17.87
N ALA A 199 -7.27 28.85 18.20
CA ALA A 199 -6.60 27.86 17.34
C ALA A 199 -7.54 27.46 16.18
N ARG A 200 -7.13 27.74 14.94
CA ARG A 200 -7.79 27.21 13.74
C ARG A 200 -7.77 25.68 13.85
N ALA A 201 -8.96 25.06 13.88
CA ALA A 201 -9.09 23.62 13.76
C ALA A 201 -8.53 23.22 12.38
N VAL A 202 -7.33 22.67 12.37
CA VAL A 202 -6.80 21.97 11.20
C VAL A 202 -7.24 20.53 11.38
N SER A 203 -8.18 20.05 10.56
CA SER A 203 -8.32 18.62 10.39
C SER A 203 -7.01 18.14 9.80
N LYS A 204 -6.31 17.27 10.53
CA LYS A 204 -5.17 16.57 9.94
C LYS A 204 -5.79 15.39 9.23
N ASP A 205 -5.80 15.40 7.90
CA ASP A 205 -6.12 14.21 7.12
C ASP A 205 -4.96 13.18 7.24
N VAL A 206 -5.20 11.89 6.98
CA VAL A 206 -4.08 10.91 6.87
C VAL A 206 -3.31 11.22 5.59
N SER A 207 -2.34 12.13 5.68
CA SER A 207 -1.53 12.56 4.55
C SER A 207 -0.36 11.59 4.36
N ILE A 208 -0.36 10.89 3.24
CA ILE A 208 0.72 10.03 2.76
C ILE A 208 1.52 10.85 1.76
N ASP A 209 2.71 11.31 2.14
CA ASP A 209 3.65 11.92 1.20
C ASP A 209 4.17 10.84 0.26
N VAL A 210 3.92 11.02 -1.04
CA VAL A 210 4.39 10.10 -2.08
C VAL A 210 5.65 10.63 -2.77
N SER A 211 6.18 11.77 -2.35
CA SER A 211 7.27 12.45 -3.03
C SER A 211 8.57 11.66 -2.94
N HIS A 212 9.06 11.18 -4.09
CA HIS A 212 10.31 10.44 -4.16
C HIS A 212 11.02 10.70 -5.49
N ASP A 213 12.33 10.94 -5.44
CA ASP A 213 13.20 10.99 -6.63
C ASP A 213 13.88 9.62 -6.79
N PHE A 214 13.70 9.00 -7.94
CA PHE A 214 14.27 7.71 -8.27
C PHE A 214 15.11 7.75 -9.56
N SER A 215 15.50 8.96 -10.00
CA SER A 215 16.40 9.21 -11.13
C SER A 215 17.73 8.46 -11.00
N GLY A 216 18.26 8.02 -12.13
CA GLY A 216 19.51 7.26 -12.22
C GLY A 216 19.46 6.12 -13.23
N PRO A 217 20.56 5.36 -13.36
CA PRO A 217 20.60 4.16 -14.21
C PRO A 217 19.59 3.11 -13.72
N ILE A 218 18.75 2.62 -14.63
CA ILE A 218 17.73 1.59 -14.35
C ILE A 218 18.26 0.21 -14.71
N TYR A 219 18.81 0.09 -15.91
CA TYR A 219 19.18 -1.19 -16.50
C TYR A 219 20.37 -1.03 -17.44
N SER A 220 21.28 -1.99 -17.44
CA SER A 220 22.32 -2.09 -18.47
C SER A 220 22.62 -3.55 -18.75
N THR A 221 22.72 -3.89 -20.03
CA THR A 221 22.99 -5.27 -20.46
C THR A 221 23.70 -5.27 -21.82
N THR A 222 24.31 -6.39 -22.16
CA THR A 222 24.80 -6.67 -23.50
C THR A 222 24.03 -7.87 -24.05
N VAL A 223 23.20 -7.67 -25.07
CA VAL A 223 22.43 -8.75 -25.72
C VAL A 223 22.84 -8.85 -27.18
N GLY A 224 23.38 -10.00 -27.58
CA GLY A 224 23.78 -10.23 -28.97
C GLY A 224 24.91 -9.31 -29.47
N GLY A 225 25.79 -8.85 -28.58
CA GLY A 225 26.87 -7.91 -28.90
C GLY A 225 26.42 -6.44 -28.96
N VAL A 226 25.22 -6.14 -28.46
CA VAL A 226 24.68 -4.78 -28.36
C VAL A 226 24.57 -4.36 -26.91
N ASP A 227 25.21 -3.26 -26.57
CA ASP A 227 25.11 -2.63 -25.26
C ASP A 227 23.83 -1.81 -25.21
N LEU A 228 22.95 -2.18 -24.28
CA LEU A 228 21.72 -1.47 -23.97
C LEU A 228 21.85 -0.85 -22.59
N GLY A 229 21.56 0.43 -22.48
CA GLY A 229 21.41 1.16 -21.24
C GLY A 229 20.05 1.82 -21.19
N VAL A 230 19.38 1.72 -20.04
CA VAL A 230 18.17 2.47 -19.72
C VAL A 230 18.46 3.24 -18.46
N SER A 231 18.28 4.55 -18.50
CA SER A 231 18.41 5.43 -17.35
C SER A 231 17.18 6.31 -17.25
N CYS A 232 16.78 6.69 -16.05
CA CYS A 232 15.82 7.76 -15.87
C CYS A 232 16.54 9.06 -15.53
N SER A 233 16.43 10.07 -16.40
CA SER A 233 17.05 11.38 -16.22
C SER A 233 16.26 12.27 -15.25
N ASP A 234 14.93 12.18 -15.29
CA ASP A 234 14.02 12.85 -14.36
C ASP A 234 12.84 11.92 -14.02
N CYS A 235 13.04 11.11 -12.98
CA CYS A 235 12.04 10.18 -12.46
C CYS A 235 11.68 10.58 -11.04
N LYS A 236 10.51 11.19 -10.87
CA LYS A 236 10.06 11.61 -9.55
C LYS A 236 8.55 11.50 -9.40
N THR A 237 8.14 11.32 -8.16
CA THR A 237 6.76 11.47 -7.69
C THR A 237 6.69 12.70 -6.80
N ARG A 238 5.50 13.29 -6.69
CA ARG A 238 5.27 14.52 -5.92
C ARG A 238 3.85 14.56 -5.38
N GLY A 239 3.67 15.34 -4.32
CA GLY A 239 2.38 15.58 -3.68
C GLY A 239 2.05 14.55 -2.61
N SER A 240 0.81 14.57 -2.15
CA SER A 240 0.36 13.70 -1.05
C SER A 240 -1.02 13.13 -1.31
N LEU A 241 -1.32 12.01 -0.66
CA LEU A 241 -2.61 11.35 -0.68
C LEU A 241 -3.26 11.42 0.69
N ASN A 242 -4.50 11.83 0.74
CA ASN A 242 -5.34 11.69 1.90
C ASN A 242 -6.09 10.37 1.84
N ALA A 243 -5.92 9.55 2.86
CA ALA A 243 -6.61 8.27 2.96
C ALA A 243 -7.70 8.28 4.06
N ASP A 244 -8.85 7.70 3.74
CA ASP A 244 -9.85 7.21 4.69
C ASP A 244 -10.08 5.74 4.39
N ILE A 245 -9.78 4.88 5.36
CA ILE A 245 -9.71 3.44 5.18
C ILE A 245 -10.66 2.75 6.15
N THR A 246 -11.53 1.89 5.63
CA THR A 246 -12.41 1.03 6.42
C THR A 246 -12.20 -0.43 6.02
N LEU A 247 -11.72 -1.25 6.95
CA LEU A 247 -11.62 -2.71 6.77
C LEU A 247 -12.71 -3.37 7.61
N SER A 248 -13.44 -4.34 7.06
CA SER A 248 -14.48 -5.11 7.75
C SER A 248 -14.36 -6.60 7.41
N LEU A 249 -14.58 -7.47 8.41
CA LEU A 249 -14.62 -8.92 8.18
C LEU A 249 -15.88 -9.36 7.43
N SER A 250 -17.01 -8.67 7.66
CA SER A 250 -18.32 -8.97 7.08
C SER A 250 -18.56 -8.24 5.75
N ASP A 251 -18.27 -6.94 5.72
CA ASP A 251 -18.56 -6.06 4.58
C ASP A 251 -17.38 -5.94 3.59
N GLY A 252 -16.22 -6.48 3.96
CA GLY A 252 -15.01 -6.48 3.14
C GLY A 252 -14.22 -5.18 3.29
N PHE A 253 -13.69 -4.68 2.17
CA PHE A 253 -12.75 -3.56 2.15
C PHE A 253 -13.32 -2.36 1.40
N GLU A 254 -13.23 -1.20 2.05
CA GLU A 254 -13.47 0.10 1.43
C GLU A 254 -12.30 1.03 1.77
N ALA A 255 -11.72 1.65 0.76
CA ALA A 255 -10.82 2.77 0.97
C ALA A 255 -11.16 3.88 -0.01
N SER A 256 -11.09 5.10 0.50
CA SER A 256 -11.13 6.30 -0.30
C SER A 256 -9.80 7.02 -0.20
N ILE A 257 -9.35 7.50 -1.35
CA ILE A 257 -8.11 8.25 -1.47
C ILE A 257 -8.42 9.54 -2.21
N THR A 258 -7.93 10.66 -1.71
CA THR A 258 -8.02 11.96 -2.38
C THR A 258 -6.65 12.59 -2.53
N THR A 259 -6.39 13.21 -3.68
CA THR A 259 -5.10 13.86 -3.98
C THR A 259 -5.00 15.22 -3.32
N GLN A 260 -3.78 15.58 -2.90
CA GLN A 260 -3.44 16.90 -2.39
C GLN A 260 -2.02 17.30 -2.81
N ASN A 261 -1.72 18.60 -2.67
CA ASN A 261 -0.38 19.16 -2.86
C ASN A 261 0.20 18.83 -4.25
N ASP A 262 -0.64 18.93 -5.28
CA ASP A 262 -0.27 18.76 -6.68
C ASP A 262 0.34 17.37 -6.95
N PHE A 263 -0.48 16.35 -6.64
CA PHE A 263 -0.15 14.94 -6.81
C PHE A 263 0.20 14.62 -8.28
N GLY A 264 1.35 14.00 -8.49
CA GLY A 264 1.76 13.62 -9.83
C GLY A 264 3.07 12.84 -9.90
N ALA A 265 3.47 12.53 -11.12
CA ALA A 265 4.72 11.87 -11.43
C ALA A 265 5.33 12.45 -12.70
N THR A 266 6.65 12.55 -12.74
CA THR A 266 7.45 12.79 -13.94
C THR A 266 8.28 11.55 -14.18
N VAL A 267 8.27 11.05 -15.41
CA VAL A 267 9.09 9.91 -15.84
C VAL A 267 9.74 10.30 -17.16
N GLU A 268 11.06 10.54 -17.13
CA GLU A 268 11.88 10.80 -18.31
C GLU A 268 12.93 9.71 -18.48
N VAL A 269 12.69 8.81 -19.43
CA VAL A 269 13.55 7.66 -19.71
C VAL A 269 14.49 8.00 -20.86
N SER A 270 15.76 7.69 -20.67
CA SER A 270 16.78 7.69 -21.72
C SER A 270 17.22 6.25 -22.01
N LEU A 271 17.24 5.92 -23.29
CA LEU A 271 17.73 4.67 -23.83
C LEU A 271 19.01 4.94 -24.61
N THR A 272 20.07 4.25 -24.23
CA THR A 272 21.33 4.19 -24.97
C THR A 272 21.48 2.81 -25.57
N ALA A 273 21.83 2.77 -26.85
CA ALA A 273 22.03 1.52 -27.56
C ALA A 273 23.32 1.62 -28.38
N GLY A 274 24.15 0.58 -28.38
CA GLY A 274 25.40 0.53 -29.15
C GLY A 274 25.63 -0.85 -29.73
N GLY A 275 25.68 -0.97 -31.06
CA GLY A 275 25.95 -2.24 -31.76
C GLY A 275 25.07 -2.46 -32.99
N SER A 276 24.89 -3.72 -33.39
CA SER A 276 23.98 -4.12 -34.47
C SER A 276 23.08 -5.28 -34.06
N ILE A 277 21.76 -5.08 -34.16
CA ILE A 277 20.73 -6.10 -33.93
C ILE A 277 20.08 -6.44 -35.27
N SER A 278 20.04 -7.74 -35.62
CA SER A 278 19.37 -8.23 -36.83
C SER A 278 17.96 -8.74 -36.60
N SER A 279 17.53 -8.96 -35.35
CA SER A 279 16.21 -9.50 -34.98
C SER A 279 15.57 -8.70 -33.84
N PRO A 280 14.25 -8.43 -33.86
CA PRO A 280 13.60 -7.66 -32.82
C PRO A 280 13.79 -8.27 -31.42
N ILE A 281 13.96 -7.40 -30.41
CA ILE A 281 14.01 -7.79 -29.00
C ILE A 281 12.74 -7.28 -28.31
N SER A 282 12.11 -8.13 -27.51
CA SER A 282 11.03 -7.73 -26.60
C SER A 282 11.40 -8.15 -25.18
N THR A 283 11.30 -7.22 -24.23
CA THR A 283 11.65 -7.47 -22.82
C THR A 283 10.81 -6.60 -21.88
N SER A 284 10.52 -7.12 -20.70
CA SER A 284 9.97 -6.34 -19.59
C SER A 284 11.12 -5.83 -18.72
N ILE A 285 11.08 -4.56 -18.35
CA ILE A 285 12.15 -3.86 -17.64
C ILE A 285 11.56 -3.35 -16.31
N PRO A 286 11.97 -3.90 -15.15
CA PRO A 286 11.60 -3.31 -13.87
C PRO A 286 12.32 -1.97 -13.72
N ILE A 287 11.56 -0.88 -13.56
CA ILE A 287 12.10 0.48 -13.47
C ILE A 287 12.31 0.87 -12.01
N ALA A 288 11.27 0.73 -11.19
CA ALA A 288 11.31 1.11 -9.79
C ALA A 288 10.33 0.26 -8.97
N SER A 289 10.68 0.03 -7.71
CA SER A 289 9.79 -0.49 -6.69
C SER A 289 10.09 0.28 -5.40
N VAL A 290 9.13 1.08 -4.96
CA VAL A 290 9.25 1.98 -3.82
C VAL A 290 8.21 1.58 -2.78
N ALA A 291 8.68 1.16 -1.61
CA ALA A 291 7.80 0.98 -0.46
C ALA A 291 7.46 2.37 0.09
N LEU A 292 6.18 2.71 0.12
CA LEU A 292 5.70 3.98 0.65
C LEU A 292 5.45 3.84 2.17
N PRO A 293 5.41 4.97 2.93
CA PRO A 293 5.10 4.93 4.35
C PRO A 293 3.75 4.23 4.60
N GLY A 294 3.79 3.23 5.48
CA GLY A 294 2.63 2.45 5.88
C GLY A 294 2.21 2.74 7.32
N PHE A 295 1.20 2.02 7.80
CA PHE A 295 0.71 2.13 9.17
C PHE A 295 0.54 0.75 9.76
N SER A 296 0.82 0.59 11.05
CA SER A 296 0.62 -0.68 11.73
C SER A 296 0.06 -0.49 13.13
N ILE A 297 -0.85 -1.40 13.50
CA ILE A 297 -1.28 -1.67 14.87
C ILE A 297 -0.98 -3.13 15.13
N ALA A 298 -0.11 -3.39 16.10
CA ALA A 298 0.36 -4.74 16.42
C ALA A 298 -0.80 -5.72 16.63
N GLY A 299 -0.78 -6.81 15.86
CA GLY A 299 -1.78 -7.89 15.94
C GLY A 299 -3.19 -7.54 15.43
N VAL A 300 -3.43 -6.29 14.97
CA VAL A 300 -4.74 -5.83 14.50
C VAL A 300 -4.72 -5.53 13.00
N VAL A 301 -3.87 -4.60 12.58
CA VAL A 301 -3.80 -4.17 11.17
C VAL A 301 -2.38 -3.84 10.76
N ASP A 302 -2.04 -4.17 9.52
CA ASP A 302 -0.79 -3.76 8.89
C ASP A 302 -1.09 -3.29 7.47
N ILE A 303 -0.73 -2.04 7.13
CA ILE A 303 -0.96 -1.42 5.82
C ILE A 303 0.38 -0.97 5.25
N GLY A 304 0.71 -1.45 4.06
CA GLY A 304 1.92 -1.10 3.32
C GLY A 304 1.59 -0.72 1.88
N PRO A 305 1.61 0.58 1.53
CA PRO A 305 1.52 0.99 0.15
C PRO A 305 2.84 0.73 -0.59
N GLN A 306 2.74 0.33 -1.85
CA GLN A 306 3.87 0.08 -2.74
C GLN A 306 3.61 0.72 -4.10
N LEU A 307 4.62 1.43 -4.59
CA LEU A 307 4.66 1.96 -5.95
C LEU A 307 5.60 1.10 -6.78
N THR A 308 5.07 0.47 -7.83
CA THR A 308 5.83 -0.33 -8.79
C THR A 308 5.76 0.32 -10.16
N VAL A 309 6.91 0.43 -10.83
CA VAL A 309 7.00 0.91 -12.21
C VAL A 309 7.74 -0.14 -13.02
N VAL A 310 7.10 -0.66 -14.06
CA VAL A 310 7.71 -1.55 -15.05
C VAL A 310 7.50 -0.96 -16.44
N ALA A 311 8.30 -1.36 -17.41
CA ALA A 311 8.07 -1.00 -18.80
C ALA A 311 8.31 -2.18 -19.72
N ASP A 312 7.37 -2.40 -20.63
CA ASP A 312 7.55 -3.36 -21.71
C ASP A 312 8.17 -2.65 -22.91
N ALA A 313 9.36 -3.08 -23.29
CA ALA A 313 10.14 -2.51 -24.38
C ALA A 313 10.21 -3.49 -25.56
N THR A 314 10.02 -2.96 -26.76
CA THR A 314 10.28 -3.67 -28.02
C THR A 314 11.16 -2.82 -28.92
N ILE A 315 12.25 -3.39 -29.42
CA ILE A 315 13.23 -2.71 -30.26
C ILE A 315 13.38 -3.52 -31.55
N SER A 316 13.24 -2.87 -32.71
CA SER A 316 13.47 -3.49 -34.02
C SER A 316 14.97 -3.67 -34.31
N SER A 317 15.32 -4.29 -35.44
CA SER A 317 16.70 -4.33 -35.92
C SER A 317 17.29 -2.92 -36.11
N PHE A 318 18.57 -2.72 -35.78
CA PHE A 318 19.31 -1.49 -36.03
C PHE A 318 20.82 -1.76 -36.16
N SER A 319 21.58 -0.81 -36.72
CA SER A 319 23.05 -0.87 -36.78
C SER A 319 23.67 0.53 -36.57
N ALA A 320 24.07 0.86 -35.33
CA ALA A 320 24.89 2.02 -34.91
C ALA A 320 24.69 2.30 -33.41
N SER A 321 25.38 3.30 -32.86
CA SER A 321 25.07 3.86 -31.54
C SER A 321 23.97 4.91 -31.63
N ALA A 322 22.96 4.83 -30.76
CA ALA A 322 21.89 5.82 -30.66
C ALA A 322 21.56 6.11 -29.19
N THR A 323 21.20 7.37 -28.93
CA THR A 323 20.62 7.78 -27.66
C THR A 323 19.28 8.44 -27.93
N ALA A 324 18.22 7.94 -27.30
CA ALA A 324 16.90 8.54 -27.32
C ALA A 324 16.47 8.84 -25.89
N SER A 325 15.87 10.00 -25.67
CA SER A 325 15.18 10.34 -24.42
C SER A 325 13.74 10.68 -24.73
N VAL A 326 12.86 10.22 -23.86
CA VAL A 326 11.43 10.48 -23.93
C VAL A 326 10.87 10.48 -22.51
N GLY A 327 9.97 11.40 -22.24
CA GLY A 327 9.33 11.48 -20.95
C GLY A 327 7.90 11.96 -21.03
N ALA A 328 7.21 11.73 -19.93
CA ALA A 328 5.88 12.24 -19.68
C ALA A 328 5.79 12.74 -18.24
N GLN A 329 4.97 13.75 -18.04
CA GLN A 329 4.52 14.17 -16.73
C GLN A 329 3.01 13.95 -16.67
N ALA A 330 2.57 13.33 -15.58
CA ALA A 330 1.16 13.17 -15.25
C ALA A 330 0.88 13.87 -13.91
N SER A 331 -0.25 14.55 -13.81
CA SER A 331 -0.74 15.13 -12.56
C SER A 331 -2.24 14.95 -12.43
N LEU A 332 -2.69 14.80 -11.18
CA LEU A 332 -4.11 14.82 -10.83
C LEU A 332 -4.41 16.13 -10.08
N PRO A 333 -5.48 16.85 -10.44
CA PRO A 333 -5.92 18.01 -9.67
C PRO A 333 -6.16 17.65 -8.20
N ASP A 334 -5.90 18.58 -7.29
CA ASP A 334 -6.22 18.41 -5.87
C ASP A 334 -7.72 18.11 -5.68
N GLY A 335 -8.02 17.16 -4.79
CA GLY A 335 -9.38 16.65 -4.59
C GLY A 335 -9.83 15.61 -5.62
N SER A 336 -8.98 15.21 -6.57
CA SER A 336 -9.24 14.01 -7.36
C SER A 336 -9.33 12.82 -6.43
N GLY A 337 -10.36 12.01 -6.58
CA GLY A 337 -10.76 11.04 -5.58
C GLY A 337 -11.06 9.69 -6.18
N ILE A 338 -10.68 8.62 -5.49
CA ILE A 338 -11.06 7.26 -5.84
C ILE A 338 -11.64 6.59 -4.60
N VAL A 339 -12.83 6.03 -4.75
CA VAL A 339 -13.46 5.14 -3.78
C VAL A 339 -13.45 3.75 -4.39
N LEU A 340 -12.67 2.86 -3.81
CA LEU A 340 -12.48 1.52 -4.35
C LEU A 340 -13.81 0.76 -4.44
N GLY A 341 -14.13 0.30 -5.65
CA GLY A 341 -15.35 -0.46 -5.93
C GLY A 341 -16.65 0.37 -5.99
N GLN A 342 -16.56 1.71 -6.05
CA GLN A 342 -17.72 2.60 -6.21
C GLN A 342 -17.54 3.61 -7.34
N SER A 343 -16.69 4.62 -7.13
CA SER A 343 -16.59 5.78 -8.01
C SER A 343 -15.17 6.30 -8.07
N ALA A 344 -14.83 6.94 -9.19
CA ALA A 344 -13.61 7.69 -9.33
C ALA A 344 -13.94 9.03 -9.98
N ASN A 345 -13.40 10.09 -9.38
CA ASN A 345 -13.41 11.44 -9.92
C ASN A 345 -11.96 11.82 -10.20
N ILE A 346 -11.47 11.37 -11.35
CA ILE A 346 -10.09 11.51 -11.76
C ILE A 346 -10.03 12.15 -13.15
N HIS A 347 -9.24 13.20 -13.26
CA HIS A 347 -9.03 13.92 -14.51
C HIS A 347 -7.52 14.18 -14.66
N PRO A 348 -6.76 13.15 -15.05
CA PRO A 348 -5.31 13.29 -15.19
C PRO A 348 -4.98 14.27 -16.31
N THR A 349 -4.04 15.17 -16.06
CA THR A 349 -3.42 16.00 -17.09
C THR A 349 -2.07 15.39 -17.43
N ILE A 350 -1.84 15.15 -18.72
CA ILE A 350 -0.60 14.53 -19.20
C ILE A 350 0.08 15.47 -20.17
N SER A 351 1.37 15.71 -19.95
CA SER A 351 2.21 16.53 -20.81
C SER A 351 3.47 15.78 -21.19
N PRO A 352 3.94 15.91 -22.45
CA PRO A 352 5.20 15.31 -22.86
C PRO A 352 6.37 16.11 -22.26
N VAL A 353 7.42 15.41 -21.84
CA VAL A 353 8.64 16.01 -21.28
C VAL A 353 9.87 15.37 -21.95
N GLY A 354 10.91 16.16 -22.20
CA GLY A 354 12.24 15.62 -22.54
C GLY A 354 12.31 14.76 -23.81
N LEU A 355 11.95 15.32 -24.98
CA LEU A 355 12.20 14.66 -26.27
C LEU A 355 13.61 15.00 -26.77
N GLY A 356 14.45 13.98 -26.91
CA GLY A 356 15.80 14.11 -27.43
C GLY A 356 16.20 12.89 -28.23
N VAL A 357 16.80 13.10 -29.40
CA VAL A 357 17.34 12.01 -30.23
C VAL A 357 18.70 12.45 -30.74
N SER A 358 19.69 11.57 -30.60
CA SER A 358 21.00 11.76 -31.23
C SER A 358 21.50 10.44 -31.85
N GLY A 359 22.03 10.52 -33.06
CA GLY A 359 22.50 9.37 -33.86
C GLY A 359 21.75 9.22 -35.19
N SER A 360 22.32 8.44 -36.12
CA SER A 360 21.74 8.17 -37.45
C SER A 360 21.32 6.71 -37.55
N VAL A 361 20.02 6.40 -37.53
CA VAL A 361 19.53 5.01 -37.53
C VAL A 361 18.19 4.88 -38.29
N SER A 362 17.97 3.73 -38.93
CA SER A 362 16.65 3.18 -39.25
C SER A 362 16.24 2.19 -38.16
N ALA A 363 15.33 2.58 -37.26
CA ALA A 363 14.93 1.75 -36.10
C ALA A 363 13.53 2.13 -35.61
N GLY A 364 12.75 1.13 -35.19
CA GLY A 364 11.52 1.28 -34.44
C GLY A 364 11.76 0.89 -32.98
N ALA A 365 11.42 1.77 -32.04
CA ALA A 365 11.37 1.45 -30.62
C ALA A 365 9.96 1.70 -30.09
N LYS A 366 9.49 0.79 -29.24
CA LYS A 366 8.22 0.90 -28.51
C LYS A 366 8.48 0.68 -27.03
N VAL A 367 8.07 1.61 -26.18
CA VAL A 367 8.12 1.47 -24.73
C VAL A 367 6.72 1.72 -24.17
N VAL A 368 6.22 0.79 -23.34
CA VAL A 368 4.93 0.89 -22.68
C VAL A 368 5.17 0.86 -21.17
N PRO A 369 5.16 2.02 -20.49
CA PRO A 369 5.27 2.06 -19.04
C PRO A 369 3.97 1.60 -18.39
N LEU A 370 4.11 0.82 -17.32
CA LEU A 370 3.02 0.38 -16.46
C LEU A 370 3.36 0.78 -15.03
N ILE A 371 2.58 1.70 -14.48
CA ILE A 371 2.74 2.23 -13.12
C ILE A 371 1.63 1.62 -12.27
N THR A 372 2.00 0.92 -11.21
CA THR A 372 1.06 0.31 -10.26
C THR A 372 1.27 0.94 -8.89
N LEU A 373 0.21 1.49 -8.31
CA LEU A 373 0.16 1.88 -6.90
C LEU A 373 -0.77 0.89 -6.21
N ASP A 374 -0.21 -0.01 -5.41
CA ASP A 374 -0.99 -0.98 -4.65
C ASP A 374 -0.84 -0.77 -3.16
N LEU A 375 -1.89 -1.15 -2.43
CA LEU A 375 -1.99 -1.10 -0.99
C LEU A 375 -2.26 -2.51 -0.51
N ALA A 376 -1.27 -3.10 0.13
CA ALA A 376 -1.41 -4.35 0.83
C ALA A 376 -1.83 -4.07 2.27
N ALA A 377 -2.93 -4.69 2.71
CA ALA A 377 -3.41 -4.63 4.07
C ALA A 377 -3.55 -6.04 4.65
N THR A 378 -3.17 -6.22 5.90
CA THR A 378 -3.52 -7.40 6.69
C THR A 378 -4.42 -6.95 7.82
N PHE A 379 -5.64 -7.47 7.92
CA PHE A 379 -6.58 -7.17 9.00
C PHE A 379 -6.90 -8.44 9.78
N LEU A 380 -6.56 -8.46 11.06
CA LEU A 380 -6.74 -9.62 11.94
C LEU A 380 -6.16 -10.92 11.34
N GLY A 381 -5.04 -10.79 10.62
CA GLY A 381 -4.35 -11.89 9.95
C GLY A 381 -4.86 -12.23 8.54
N GLU A 382 -5.91 -11.59 8.05
CA GLU A 382 -6.40 -11.77 6.67
C GLU A 382 -5.74 -10.78 5.73
N GLY A 383 -5.11 -11.29 4.67
CA GLY A 383 -4.47 -10.46 3.65
C GLY A 383 -5.48 -9.94 2.62
N LEU A 384 -5.34 -8.67 2.27
CA LEU A 384 -6.15 -7.99 1.27
C LEU A 384 -5.22 -7.08 0.45
N VAL A 385 -5.48 -6.98 -0.84
CA VAL A 385 -4.82 -6.01 -1.69
C VAL A 385 -5.85 -5.19 -2.45
N ALA A 386 -5.53 -3.93 -2.68
CA ALA A 386 -6.21 -3.12 -3.67
C ALA A 386 -5.23 -2.13 -4.27
N GLY A 387 -5.55 -1.58 -5.43
CA GLY A 387 -4.64 -0.66 -6.06
C GLY A 387 -5.17 -0.06 -7.34
N LEU A 388 -4.30 0.74 -7.94
CA LEU A 388 -4.49 1.44 -9.18
C LEU A 388 -3.39 1.02 -10.14
N VAL A 389 -3.76 0.77 -11.38
CA VAL A 389 -2.81 0.47 -12.45
C VAL A 389 -3.00 1.52 -13.52
N LEU A 390 -1.99 2.34 -13.71
CA LEU A 390 -1.91 3.31 -14.78
C LEU A 390 -1.07 2.69 -15.89
N GLN A 391 -1.72 2.29 -16.98
CA GLN A 391 -1.05 2.00 -18.23
C GLN A 391 -0.77 3.33 -18.90
N ALA A 392 0.49 3.73 -18.82
CA ALA A 392 1.00 4.95 -19.41
C ALA A 392 1.20 4.74 -20.92
N PRO A 393 1.33 5.83 -21.68
CA PRO A 393 1.24 5.77 -23.12
C PRO A 393 2.33 4.98 -23.84
N VAL A 394 1.94 4.47 -25.01
CA VAL A 394 2.82 3.79 -25.95
C VAL A 394 3.76 4.81 -26.59
N LEU A 395 4.99 4.85 -26.11
CA LEU A 395 6.03 5.67 -26.72
C LEU A 395 6.57 4.90 -27.93
N SER A 396 6.06 5.22 -29.12
CA SER A 396 6.61 4.76 -30.39
C SER A 396 7.58 5.79 -30.97
N ALA A 397 8.71 5.35 -31.48
CA ALA A 397 9.59 6.17 -32.30
C ALA A 397 10.04 5.35 -33.50
N THR A 398 9.72 5.83 -34.71
CA THR A 398 10.13 5.23 -35.99
C THR A 398 11.15 6.12 -36.68
N PHE A 399 12.43 5.78 -36.51
CA PHE A 399 13.51 6.44 -37.20
C PHE A 399 13.59 5.88 -38.63
N ASP A 400 13.28 6.71 -39.63
CA ASP A 400 13.39 6.36 -41.06
C ASP A 400 14.39 7.28 -41.77
N GLY A 401 15.68 7.10 -41.50
CA GLY A 401 16.75 7.80 -42.21
C GLY A 401 16.97 7.24 -43.62
N ALA A 402 16.38 7.85 -44.65
CA ALA A 402 16.74 7.57 -46.04
C ALA A 402 17.78 8.61 -46.54
N ALA A 403 19.03 8.17 -46.77
CA ALA A 403 19.92 8.89 -47.69
C ALA A 403 19.34 8.71 -49.10
N SER A 404 18.53 9.67 -49.57
CA SER A 404 17.80 9.50 -50.82
C SER A 404 18.77 9.52 -52.02
N THR A 405 19.13 8.35 -52.54
CA THR A 405 19.52 8.19 -53.95
C THR A 405 18.30 7.96 -54.85
N GLY A 406 17.10 7.79 -54.28
CA GLY A 406 15.85 7.44 -54.99
C GLY A 406 14.61 8.31 -54.71
N GLY A 407 14.72 9.43 -53.99
CA GLY A 407 13.66 10.45 -53.92
C GLY A 407 12.40 10.16 -53.08
N VAL A 408 12.39 9.14 -52.22
CA VAL A 408 11.31 8.97 -51.22
C VAL A 408 11.80 9.47 -49.87
N SER A 409 11.20 10.55 -49.38
CA SER A 409 11.49 11.17 -48.07
C SER A 409 10.40 10.82 -47.06
N ALA A 410 10.79 10.50 -45.82
CA ALA A 410 9.86 10.19 -44.74
C ALA A 410 8.93 11.36 -44.39
N CYS A 411 9.34 12.61 -44.65
CA CYS A 411 8.55 13.82 -44.39
C CYS A 411 8.30 14.68 -45.63
N GLY A 412 8.30 14.09 -46.83
CA GLY A 412 7.84 14.75 -48.06
C GLY A 412 8.78 15.83 -48.65
N SER A 413 9.97 16.06 -48.09
CA SER A 413 10.97 17.00 -48.62
C SER A 413 12.27 16.30 -49.01
N SER A 414 12.78 16.56 -50.22
CA SER A 414 13.96 15.89 -50.78
C SER A 414 15.26 16.55 -50.33
N GLY A 415 16.26 15.78 -49.87
CA GLY A 415 17.66 16.20 -49.82
C GLY A 415 18.38 16.14 -48.46
N THR A 416 17.69 15.87 -47.35
CA THR A 416 18.30 15.70 -46.01
C THR A 416 17.79 14.43 -45.33
N ALA A 417 18.59 13.83 -44.45
CA ALA A 417 18.11 12.76 -43.58
C ALA A 417 17.02 13.35 -42.68
N GLN A 418 15.83 12.72 -42.67
CA GLN A 418 14.68 13.17 -41.91
C GLN A 418 14.24 12.04 -40.98
N VAL A 419 13.88 12.38 -39.75
CA VAL A 419 13.38 11.46 -38.73
C VAL A 419 11.96 11.87 -38.39
N SER A 420 10.99 10.96 -38.59
CA SER A 420 9.63 11.16 -38.09
C SER A 420 9.55 10.64 -36.65
N VAL A 421 8.99 11.42 -35.75
CA VAL A 421 8.70 11.00 -34.37
C VAL A 421 7.21 11.19 -34.14
N GLU A 422 6.52 10.13 -33.77
CA GLU A 422 5.09 10.15 -33.44
C GLU A 422 4.90 9.53 -32.05
N VAL A 423 4.54 10.36 -31.09
CA VAL A 423 4.26 9.97 -29.72
C VAL A 423 2.76 9.95 -29.53
N ASP A 424 2.21 8.74 -29.51
CA ASP A 424 0.81 8.49 -29.16
C ASP A 424 0.68 8.30 -27.66
N VAL A 425 -0.38 8.86 -27.09
CA VAL A 425 -0.69 8.70 -25.68
C VAL A 425 -2.04 8.07 -25.46
N GLY A 426 -2.03 6.77 -25.16
CA GLY A 426 -3.16 6.05 -24.58
C GLY A 426 -2.96 5.88 -23.08
N VAL A 427 -3.90 6.35 -22.28
CA VAL A 427 -3.87 6.20 -20.83
C VAL A 427 -5.08 5.43 -20.39
N GLU A 428 -4.82 4.29 -19.77
CA GLU A 428 -5.83 3.48 -19.11
C GLU A 428 -5.51 3.48 -17.61
N LEU A 429 -6.50 3.84 -16.79
CA LEU A 429 -6.45 3.62 -15.36
C LEU A 429 -7.41 2.51 -15.00
N ASP A 430 -6.87 1.45 -14.44
CA ASP A 430 -7.63 0.39 -13.80
C ASP A 430 -7.59 0.53 -12.28
N ALA A 431 -8.64 0.09 -11.61
CA ALA A 431 -8.65 -0.17 -10.17
C ALA A 431 -8.88 -1.66 -9.93
N PHE A 432 -8.28 -2.20 -8.88
CA PHE A 432 -8.47 -3.59 -8.47
C PHE A 432 -8.58 -3.70 -6.95
N GLY A 433 -9.17 -4.79 -6.46
CA GLY A 433 -9.39 -5.01 -5.04
C GLY A 433 -9.88 -6.42 -4.73
N GLY A 434 -9.28 -7.06 -3.72
CA GLY A 434 -9.70 -8.37 -3.25
C GLY A 434 -8.65 -9.10 -2.43
N PHE A 435 -8.96 -10.34 -2.06
CA PHE A 435 -8.01 -11.25 -1.43
C PHE A 435 -7.02 -11.75 -2.49
N GLY A 436 -5.71 -11.63 -2.22
CA GLY A 436 -4.65 -12.01 -3.14
C GLY A 436 -3.43 -11.08 -3.05
N SER A 437 -2.54 -11.15 -4.03
CA SER A 437 -1.40 -10.23 -4.18
C SER A 437 -1.68 -9.16 -5.23
N GLY A 438 -0.97 -8.02 -5.13
CA GLY A 438 -1.12 -6.90 -6.07
C GLY A 438 -0.81 -7.28 -7.52
N SER A 439 0.06 -8.28 -7.73
CA SER A 439 0.35 -8.86 -9.04
C SER A 439 -0.87 -9.45 -9.74
N ASP A 440 -1.82 -9.97 -8.96
CA ASP A 440 -2.96 -10.74 -9.49
C ASP A 440 -4.13 -9.82 -9.86
N GLN A 441 -4.06 -8.55 -9.45
CA GLN A 441 -5.04 -7.49 -9.71
C GLN A 441 -6.49 -8.00 -9.58
N PRO A 442 -6.87 -8.53 -8.40
CA PRO A 442 -8.17 -9.17 -8.21
C PRO A 442 -9.32 -8.21 -8.53
N ASN A 443 -10.33 -8.69 -9.25
CA ASN A 443 -11.51 -7.91 -9.63
C ASN A 443 -11.19 -6.58 -10.34
N LYS A 444 -10.16 -6.57 -11.19
CA LYS A 444 -9.76 -5.40 -11.97
C LYS A 444 -10.93 -4.84 -12.79
N VAL A 445 -11.09 -3.52 -12.72
CA VAL A 445 -12.07 -2.74 -13.49
C VAL A 445 -11.39 -1.52 -14.09
N THR A 446 -11.69 -1.23 -15.35
CA THR A 446 -11.23 0.00 -16.00
C THR A 446 -12.05 1.17 -15.51
N VAL A 447 -11.36 2.16 -14.97
CA VAL A 447 -11.93 3.36 -14.35
C VAL A 447 -11.89 4.53 -15.32
N PHE A 448 -10.83 4.62 -16.11
CA PHE A 448 -10.62 5.68 -17.09
C PHE A 448 -9.85 5.14 -18.28
N SER A 449 -10.17 5.59 -19.48
CA SER A 449 -9.42 5.28 -20.69
C SER A 449 -9.55 6.44 -21.68
N GLU A 450 -8.42 6.97 -22.13
CA GLU A 450 -8.35 8.03 -23.15
C GLU A 450 -7.14 7.79 -24.05
N SER A 451 -7.23 8.22 -25.31
CA SER A 451 -6.08 8.18 -26.22
C SER A 451 -6.00 9.40 -27.12
N GLU A 452 -4.83 10.04 -27.18
CA GLU A 452 -4.54 11.21 -28.00
C GLU A 452 -3.12 11.14 -28.56
N THR A 453 -2.89 11.59 -29.80
CA THR A 453 -1.54 11.79 -30.32
C THR A 453 -0.96 13.09 -29.75
N LEU A 454 -0.05 13.00 -28.77
CA LEU A 454 0.54 14.19 -28.14
C LEU A 454 1.48 14.94 -29.07
N TYR A 455 2.20 14.23 -29.94
CA TYR A 455 3.23 14.86 -30.75
C TYR A 455 3.49 14.11 -32.04
N LYS A 456 3.56 14.87 -33.14
CA LYS A 456 4.05 14.39 -34.43
C LYS A 456 5.03 15.40 -34.98
N ALA A 457 6.28 15.00 -35.19
CA ALA A 457 7.29 15.88 -35.77
C ALA A 457 8.20 15.19 -36.77
N CYS A 458 8.85 16.03 -37.55
CA CYS A 458 9.85 15.68 -38.52
C CYS A 458 11.13 16.46 -38.20
N LEU A 459 12.14 15.75 -37.70
CA LEU A 459 13.43 16.30 -37.34
C LEU A 459 14.39 16.10 -38.51
N SER A 460 15.03 17.17 -38.97
CA SER A 460 16.16 17.10 -39.90
C SER A 460 17.42 16.75 -39.11
N VAL A 461 18.12 15.68 -39.50
CA VAL A 461 19.33 15.16 -38.81
C VAL A 461 20.59 15.55 -39.56
#